data_AF-A0A821EHP2-F1
#
_entry.id   AF-A0A821EHP2-F1
#
_cell.length_a   1.000
_cell.length_b   1.000
_cell.length_c   1.000
_cell.angle_alpha   90.00
_cell.angle_beta   90.00
_cell.angle_gamma   90.00
#
_symmetry.space_group_name_H-M   'P 1'
#
loop_
_entity.id
_entity.type
_entity.pdbx_description
1 polymer ?
#
loop_
_entity_poly.entity_id
_entity_poly.type
_entity_poly.pdbx_seq_one_letter_code
_entity_poly.pdbx_strand_id
1 'polypeptide(L)'
;MTSTTSDPFYADLQTTLDKVLKSDMVLIIGDFNARIDVQQHTTSRNVVGPYAVDTINENGERLFDFCSLNNRVISNTFFQHKPIHQKS
;
A
#
# COMPACT_ATOMS: atom_id res chain seq x y z
N MET A 1 11.09 13.50 10.54
CA MET A 1 12.03 12.47 11.02
C MET A 1 11.35 11.12 10.81
N THR A 2 11.57 10.48 9.66
CA THR A 2 11.04 9.14 9.38
C THR A 2 12.10 8.14 9.84
N SER A 3 11.77 7.30 10.80
CA SER A 3 12.66 6.26 11.33
C SER A 3 13.08 5.33 10.20
N THR A 4 14.30 5.54 9.71
CA THR A 4 15.05 4.70 8.79
C THR A 4 15.44 3.39 9.47
N THR A 5 14.46 2.56 9.79
CA THR A 5 14.71 1.13 9.96
C THR A 5 14.28 0.51 8.64
N SER A 6 15.26 0.27 7.75
CA SER A 6 15.05 -0.43 6.50
C SER A 6 14.42 -1.78 6.80
N ASP A 7 13.11 -1.90 6.63
CA ASP A 7 12.41 -3.17 6.69
C ASP A 7 12.96 -4.06 5.56
N PRO A 8 13.64 -5.18 5.87
CA PRO A 8 14.30 -6.00 4.85
C PRO A 8 13.34 -6.46 3.75
N PHE A 9 12.08 -6.71 4.10
CA PHE A 9 11.06 -7.10 3.13
C PHE A 9 10.83 -6.03 2.06
N TYR A 10 10.68 -4.76 2.47
CA TYR A 10 10.45 -3.67 1.52
C TYR A 10 11.70 -3.32 0.71
N ALA A 11 12.91 -3.51 1.28
CA ALA A 11 14.17 -3.36 0.54
C ALA A 11 14.33 -4.42 -0.57
N ASP A 12 14.02 -5.68 -0.26
CA ASP A 12 14.04 -6.77 -1.24
C ASP A 12 12.94 -6.60 -2.29
N LEU A 13 11.75 -6.16 -1.87
CA LEU A 13 10.65 -5.86 -2.78
C LEU A 13 11.00 -4.71 -3.74
N GLN A 14 11.64 -3.64 -3.25
CA GLN A 14 12.11 -2.54 -4.08
C GLN A 14 13.14 -3.04 -5.11
N THR A 15 14.15 -3.78 -4.64
CA THR A 15 15.19 -4.35 -5.51
C THR A 15 14.62 -5.27 -6.58
N THR A 16 13.52 -5.97 -6.27
CA THR A 16 12.81 -6.83 -7.22
C THR A 16 12.02 -6.01 -8.23
N LEU A 17 11.32 -4.97 -7.77
CA LEU A 17 10.53 -4.07 -8.61
C LEU A 17 11.42 -3.30 -9.61
N ASP A 18 12.60 -2.86 -9.17
CA ASP A 18 13.55 -2.10 -9.99
C ASP A 18 14.10 -2.88 -11.20
N LYS A 19 14.02 -4.23 -11.15
CA LYS A 19 14.44 -5.10 -12.26
C LYS A 19 13.36 -5.25 -13.34
N VAL A 20 12.12 -4.84 -13.06
CA VAL A 20 11.02 -4.96 -14.01
C VAL A 20 11.05 -3.79 -15.00
N LEU A 21 10.79 -4.07 -16.28
CA LEU A 21 10.74 -3.02 -17.29
C LEU A 21 9.55 -2.11 -17.02
N LYS A 22 9.74 -0.79 -17.23
CA LYS A 22 8.68 0.21 -17.01
C LYS A 22 7.44 0.01 -17.91
N SER A 23 7.61 -0.71 -19.03
CA SER A 23 6.53 -1.05 -19.96
C SER A 23 5.64 -2.19 -19.46
N ASP A 24 6.11 -2.98 -18.50
CA ASP A 24 5.42 -4.18 -18.06
C ASP A 24 4.34 -3.85 -17.03
N MET A 25 3.25 -4.60 -17.08
CA MET A 25 2.22 -4.55 -16.05
C MET A 25 2.70 -5.32 -14.82
N VAL A 26 2.79 -4.63 -13.67
CA VAL A 26 3.20 -5.24 -12.40
C VAL A 26 2.00 -5.41 -11.48
N LEU A 27 1.79 -6.65 -11.04
CA LEU A 27 0.84 -6.98 -9.98
C LEU A 27 1.60 -7.58 -8.79
N ILE A 28 1.56 -6.87 -7.66
CA ILE A 28 2.15 -7.33 -6.40
C ILE A 28 1.00 -7.90 -5.57
N ILE A 29 1.07 -9.20 -5.26
CA ILE A 29 0.02 -9.93 -4.55
C ILE A 29 0.61 -10.50 -3.27
N GLY A 30 -0.14 -10.41 -2.19
CA GLY A 30 0.20 -11.01 -0.92
C GLY A 30 -0.66 -10.45 0.20
N ASP A 31 -0.53 -11.04 1.37
CA ASP A 31 -1.05 -10.45 2.60
C ASP A 31 0.04 -9.56 3.21
N PHE A 32 -0.14 -8.24 3.07
CA PHE A 32 0.74 -7.24 3.66
C PHE A 32 0.39 -6.93 5.12
N ASN A 33 -0.71 -7.50 5.64
CA ASN A 33 -1.25 -7.22 6.97
C ASN A 33 -1.34 -5.70 7.27
N ALA A 34 -1.73 -4.96 6.24
CA ALA A 34 -1.72 -3.51 6.18
C ALA A 34 -3.14 -2.97 6.31
N ARG A 35 -3.31 -1.97 7.17
CA ARG A 35 -4.54 -1.20 7.32
C ARG A 35 -4.29 0.22 6.87
N ILE A 36 -5.11 0.72 5.96
CA ILE A 36 -4.93 2.00 5.30
C ILE A 36 -6.10 2.87 5.70
N ASP A 37 -5.81 4.04 6.27
CA ASP A 37 -6.82 5.00 6.67
C ASP A 37 -7.48 5.64 5.43
N VAL A 38 -8.81 5.65 5.38
CA VAL A 38 -9.60 6.33 4.35
C VAL A 38 -9.24 7.81 4.20
N GLN A 39 -8.74 8.46 5.26
CA GLN A 39 -8.26 9.84 5.18
C GLN A 39 -7.10 10.01 4.19
N GLN A 40 -6.28 8.99 3.96
CA GLN A 40 -5.20 9.03 2.96
C GLN A 40 -5.72 9.15 1.54
N HIS A 41 -6.98 8.76 1.28
CA HIS A 41 -7.61 9.01 -0.01
C HIS A 41 -7.71 10.51 -0.30
N THR A 42 -7.91 11.37 0.70
CA THR A 42 -8.11 12.81 0.48
C THR A 42 -6.89 13.49 -0.13
N THR A 43 -5.69 13.06 0.26
CA THR A 43 -4.40 13.61 -0.18
C THR A 43 -3.75 12.79 -1.30
N SER A 44 -4.05 11.49 -1.39
CA SER A 44 -3.33 10.55 -2.27
C SER A 44 -4.28 9.59 -3.04
N ARG A 45 -5.24 10.17 -3.77
CA ARG A 45 -6.24 9.44 -4.59
C ARG A 45 -5.64 8.51 -5.64
N ASN A 46 -4.40 8.76 -6.07
CA ASN A 46 -3.67 7.95 -7.03
C ASN A 46 -2.98 6.72 -6.40
N VAL A 47 -3.03 6.59 -5.07
CA VAL A 47 -2.43 5.48 -4.31
C VAL A 47 -3.50 4.72 -3.55
N VAL A 48 -4.42 5.44 -2.89
CA VAL A 48 -5.46 4.89 -2.02
C VAL A 48 -6.84 5.17 -2.61
N GLY A 49 -7.67 4.15 -2.66
CA GLY A 49 -9.06 4.23 -3.10
C GLY A 49 -10.03 4.62 -1.98
N PRO A 50 -11.30 4.92 -2.30
CA PRO A 50 -12.27 5.48 -1.36
C PRO A 50 -12.82 4.46 -0.36
N TYR A 51 -12.49 3.18 -0.48
CA TYR A 51 -12.99 2.08 0.37
C TYR A 51 -11.90 1.51 1.29
N ALA A 52 -10.90 2.32 1.63
CA ALA A 52 -9.98 2.02 2.72
C ALA A 52 -10.73 1.96 4.07
N VAL A 53 -10.04 1.53 5.13
CA VAL A 53 -10.64 1.37 6.48
C VAL A 53 -10.39 2.62 7.33
N ASP A 54 -11.04 2.75 8.50
CA ASP A 54 -10.94 3.96 9.34
C ASP A 54 -9.70 4.00 10.25
N THR A 55 -8.71 3.12 10.06
CA THR A 55 -7.53 3.06 10.95
C THR A 55 -6.31 2.62 10.17
N ILE A 56 -5.20 3.34 10.36
CA ILE A 56 -3.89 2.95 9.85
C ILE A 56 -3.08 2.18 10.90
N ASN A 57 -2.33 1.17 10.46
CA ASN A 57 -1.30 0.52 11.27
C ASN A 57 0.10 0.74 10.66
N GLU A 58 1.16 0.39 11.39
CA GLU A 58 2.55 0.58 10.91
C GLU A 58 2.83 -0.07 9.55
N ASN A 59 2.28 -1.27 9.31
CA ASN A 59 2.40 -1.95 8.02
C ASN A 59 1.68 -1.17 6.91
N GLY A 60 0.57 -0.52 7.23
CA GLY A 60 -0.16 0.38 6.35
C GLY A 60 0.63 1.62 5.98
N GLU A 61 1.32 2.25 6.93
CA GLU A 61 2.22 3.37 6.65
C GLU A 61 3.34 2.95 5.69
N ARG A 62 4.00 1.82 5.95
CA ARG A 62 5.07 1.30 5.10
C ARG A 62 4.57 0.96 3.69
N LEU A 63 3.40 0.33 3.57
CA LEU A 63 2.80 0.01 2.28
C LEU A 63 2.40 1.28 1.52
N PHE A 64 1.82 2.26 2.21
CA PHE A 64 1.46 3.55 1.64
C PHE A 64 2.68 4.29 1.10
N ASP A 65 3.76 4.36 1.88
CA ASP A 65 5.00 5.00 1.47
C ASP A 65 5.63 4.28 0.27
N PHE A 66 5.71 2.94 0.32
CA PHE A 66 6.23 2.14 -0.78
C PHE A 66 5.43 2.35 -2.07
N CYS A 67 4.10 2.29 -2.00
CA CYS A 67 3.25 2.49 -3.17
C CYS A 67 3.32 3.94 -3.70
N SER A 68 3.41 4.93 -2.80
CA SER A 68 3.53 6.34 -3.16
C SER A 68 4.85 6.63 -3.88
N LEU A 69 5.97 6.09 -3.39
CA LEU A 69 7.30 6.27 -4.00
C LEU A 69 7.42 5.58 -5.36
N ASN A 70 6.72 4.46 -5.55
CA ASN A 70 6.82 3.63 -6.76
C ASN A 70 5.69 3.87 -7.77
N ASN A 71 4.83 4.86 -7.56
CA ASN A 71 3.63 5.09 -8.39
C ASN A 71 2.79 3.81 -8.55
N ARG A 72 2.43 3.19 -7.44
CA ARG A 72 1.55 2.01 -7.38
C ARG A 72 0.28 2.33 -6.60
N VAL A 73 -0.76 1.56 -6.89
CA VAL A 73 -2.07 1.65 -6.22
C VAL A 73 -2.23 0.51 -5.23
N ILE A 74 -2.81 0.80 -4.08
CA ILE A 74 -3.25 -0.22 -3.12
C ILE A 74 -4.63 -0.70 -3.56
N SER A 75 -4.65 -1.65 -4.49
CA SER A 75 -5.85 -2.09 -5.21
C SER A 75 -7.03 -2.45 -4.29
N ASN A 76 -6.79 -3.11 -3.16
CA ASN A 76 -7.82 -3.51 -2.21
C ASN A 76 -8.67 -2.34 -1.68
N THR A 77 -8.11 -1.13 -1.63
CA THR A 77 -8.82 0.08 -1.16
C THR A 77 -9.74 0.70 -2.21
N PHE A 78 -9.66 0.26 -3.48
CA PHE A 78 -10.52 0.73 -4.57
C PHE A 78 -11.82 -0.07 -4.73
N PHE A 79 -11.99 -1.16 -3.97
CA PHE A 79 -13.17 -2.01 -4.04
C PHE A 79 -13.93 -2.01 -2.72
N GLN A 80 -15.26 -1.93 -2.80
CA GLN A 80 -16.11 -2.00 -1.62
C GLN A 80 -16.10 -3.43 -1.06
N HIS A 81 -15.58 -3.58 0.16
CA HIS A 81 -15.59 -4.86 0.88
C HIS A 81 -16.89 -5.06 1.66
N LYS A 82 -17.20 -6.33 1.98
CA LYS A 82 -18.26 -6.65 2.94
C LYS A 82 -17.86 -6.11 4.33
N PRO A 83 -18.80 -5.61 5.15
CA PRO A 83 -18.50 -5.10 6.49
C PRO A 83 -17.77 -6.09 7.41
N ILE A 84 -17.97 -7.40 7.20
CA ILE A 84 -17.28 -8.46 7.95
C ILE A 84 -15.76 -8.51 7.72
N HIS A 85 -15.27 -7.97 6.61
CA HIS A 85 -13.84 -7.95 6.28
C HIS A 85 -13.18 -6.60 6.60
N GLN A 86 -13.96 -5.61 7.06
CA GLN A 86 -13.46 -4.28 7.44
C GLN A 86 -13.14 -4.18 8.94
N LYS A 87 -13.63 -5.14 9.73
CA LYS A 87 -13.46 -5.20 11.18
C LYS A 87 -12.34 -6.18 11.51
N SER A 88 -11.33 -5.74 12.27
CA SER A 88 -10.43 -6.61 13.04
C SER A 88 -9.95 -5.89 14.29
#